data_AF-A0A822DKT0-F1
#
_entry.id   AF-A0A822DKT0-F1
#
_cell.length_a   1.000
_cell.length_b   1.000
_cell.length_c   1.000
_cell.angle_alpha   90.00
_cell.angle_beta   90.00
_cell.angle_gamma   90.00
#
_symmetry.space_group_name_H-M   'P 1'
#
loop_
_entity.id
_entity.type
_entity.pdbx_description
1 polymer ?
#
loop_
_entity_poly.entity_id
_entity_poly.type
_entity_poly.pdbx_seq_one_letter_code
_entity_poly.pdbx_strand_id
1 'polypeptide(L)'
;KGPTLTVIQSSSGHLFGGFSLTNWKSHDNWQWLTDKDAFLFTLINPHKILPTKYQINAKGQNAIGCKANMGPTFGLWDICVYSN
;
A
#
# COMPACT_ATOMS: atom_id res chain seq x y z
N LYS A 1 7.79 -12.35 9.42
CA LYS A 1 7.41 -11.14 8.64
C LYS A 1 6.89 -10.10 9.63
N GLY A 2 7.08 -8.81 9.37
CA GLY A 2 6.80 -7.68 10.26
C GLY A 2 6.16 -6.51 9.49
N PRO A 3 6.16 -5.29 10.07
CA PRO A 3 5.71 -4.09 9.38
C PRO A 3 6.38 -3.94 8.01
N THR A 4 5.61 -3.53 7.01
CA THR A 4 6.06 -3.38 5.63
C THR A 4 5.91 -1.93 5.21
N LEU A 5 7.00 -1.33 4.73
CA LEU A 5 6.99 -0.04 4.03
C LEU A 5 7.24 -0.29 2.54
N THR A 6 6.26 0.01 1.71
CA THR A 6 6.37 -0.07 0.25
C THR A 6 6.63 1.33 -0.30
N VAL A 7 7.75 1.48 -1.01
CA VAL A 7 8.08 2.71 -1.75
C VAL A 7 8.05 2.38 -3.24
N ILE A 8 7.30 3.16 -4.00
CA ILE A 8 7.12 3.01 -5.44
C ILE A 8 7.70 4.23 -6.12
N GLN A 9 8.53 3.99 -7.13
CA GLN A 9 8.97 5.00 -8.08
C GLN A 9 8.26 4.77 -9.41
N SER A 10 7.48 5.76 -9.88
CA SER A 10 6.89 5.69 -11.21
C SER A 10 7.93 5.93 -12.30
N SER A 11 7.62 5.56 -13.54
CA SER A 11 8.42 5.90 -14.73
C SER A 11 8.59 7.42 -14.94
N SER A 12 7.65 8.21 -14.42
CA SER A 12 7.71 9.68 -14.40
C SER A 12 8.48 10.26 -13.20
N GLY A 13 9.10 9.43 -12.37
CA GLY A 13 9.94 9.87 -11.24
C GLY A 13 9.18 10.27 -9.98
N HIS A 14 7.87 10.00 -9.90
CA HIS A 14 7.08 10.23 -8.69
C HIS A 14 7.38 9.17 -7.64
N LEU A 15 7.42 9.58 -6.37
CA LEU A 15 7.67 8.72 -5.22
C LEU A 15 6.46 8.72 -4.30
N PHE A 16 5.89 7.56 -4.08
CA PHE A 16 4.71 7.35 -3.23
C PHE A 16 4.67 5.91 -2.76
N GLY A 17 3.69 5.56 -1.93
CA GLY A 17 3.54 4.19 -1.49
C GLY A 17 2.62 4.04 -0.30
N GLY A 18 2.82 2.95 0.43
CA GLY A 18 1.98 2.59 1.56
C GLY A 18 2.78 1.90 2.65
N PHE A 19 2.25 1.97 3.86
CA PHE A 19 2.79 1.29 5.03
C PHE A 19 1.70 0.44 5.67
N SER A 20 2.12 -0.68 6.26
CA SER A 20 1.27 -1.56 7.04
C SER A 20 2.06 -2.14 8.22
N LEU A 21 1.44 -2.20 9.40
CA LEU A 21 1.92 -2.99 10.53
C LEU A 21 1.61 -4.47 10.34
N THR A 22 0.54 -4.78 9.61
CA THR A 22 0.10 -6.15 9.40
C THR A 22 1.10 -6.95 8.56
N ASN A 23 1.37 -8.17 9.02
CA ASN A 23 2.26 -9.08 8.32
C ASN A 23 1.68 -9.49 6.97
N TRP A 24 2.47 -9.30 5.92
CA TRP A 24 2.14 -9.80 4.59
C TRP A 24 1.93 -11.32 4.62
N LYS A 25 0.78 -11.77 4.11
CA LYS A 25 0.45 -13.19 3.98
C LYS A 25 0.52 -13.60 2.51
N SER A 26 1.17 -14.73 2.24
CA SER A 26 1.27 -15.30 0.89
C SER A 26 0.19 -16.37 0.74
N HIS A 27 -1.05 -15.95 0.51
CA HIS A 27 -2.17 -16.85 0.26
C HIS A 27 -2.35 -17.08 -1.25
N ASP A 28 -2.73 -18.30 -1.65
CA ASP A 28 -3.04 -18.59 -3.06
C ASP A 28 -4.29 -17.83 -3.53
N ASN A 29 -5.28 -17.74 -2.64
CA ASN A 29 -6.49 -16.94 -2.85
C ASN A 29 -6.26 -15.50 -2.40
N TRP A 30 -6.97 -14.58 -3.09
CA TRP A 30 -6.98 -13.18 -2.72
C TRP A 30 -7.58 -12.99 -1.32
N GLN A 31 -6.87 -12.27 -0.45
CA GLN A 31 -7.37 -11.89 0.86
C GLN A 31 -7.10 -10.40 1.16
N TRP A 32 -8.13 -9.73 1.66
CA TRP A 32 -8.01 -8.42 2.28
C TRP A 32 -7.68 -8.57 3.76
N LEU A 33 -6.65 -7.85 4.21
CA LEU A 33 -6.26 -7.76 5.61
C LEU A 33 -6.68 -6.41 6.17
N THR A 34 -7.12 -6.44 7.42
CA THR A 34 -7.41 -5.23 8.21
C THR A 34 -6.13 -4.72 8.85
N ASP A 35 -5.90 -3.41 8.76
CA ASP A 35 -4.82 -2.72 9.46
C ASP A 35 -5.25 -1.27 9.71
N LYS A 36 -5.49 -0.93 10.98
CA LYS A 36 -5.92 0.42 11.38
C LYS A 36 -4.77 1.42 11.40
N ASP A 37 -3.52 0.94 11.36
CA ASP A 37 -2.32 1.75 11.39
C ASP A 37 -1.71 1.88 9.98
N ALA A 38 -2.35 1.27 8.98
CA ALA A 38 -1.97 1.44 7.58
C ALA A 38 -2.22 2.88 7.12
N PHE A 39 -1.35 3.35 6.24
CA PHE A 39 -1.49 4.65 5.60
C PHE A 39 -0.84 4.63 4.23
N LEU A 40 -1.34 5.49 3.34
CA LEU A 40 -0.66 5.84 2.11
C LEU A 40 0.17 7.09 2.31
N PHE A 41 1.14 7.29 1.43
CA PHE A 41 1.91 8.52 1.43
C PHE A 41 2.35 8.91 0.02
N THR A 42 2.60 10.20 -0.16
CA THR A 42 3.35 10.73 -1.30
C THR A 42 4.59 11.48 -0.79
N LEU A 43 5.68 11.42 -1.56
CA LEU A 43 6.91 12.17 -1.32
C LEU A 43 7.21 13.13 -2.49
N ILE A 44 7.05 12.63 -3.73
CA ILE A 44 7.19 13.41 -4.97
C ILE A 44 5.97 13.12 -5.83
N ASN A 45 5.23 14.14 -6.23
CA ASN A 45 4.01 14.03 -7.03
C ASN A 45 3.89 15.21 -8.02
N PRO A 46 3.07 15.07 -9.08
CA PRO A 46 2.99 16.08 -10.14
C PRO A 46 2.27 17.36 -9.70
N HIS A 47 1.63 17.36 -8.54
CA HIS A 47 0.80 18.46 -8.05
C HIS A 47 1.52 19.36 -7.04
N LYS A 48 2.83 19.18 -6.85
CA LYS A 48 3.65 19.91 -5.86
C LYS A 48 3.09 19.82 -4.44
N ILE A 49 2.37 18.75 -4.13
CA ILE A 49 1.90 18.47 -2.78
C ILE A 49 3.14 18.10 -1.97
N LEU A 50 3.33 18.73 -0.80
CA LEU A 50 4.40 18.38 0.12
C LEU A 50 4.28 16.91 0.55
N PRO A 51 5.36 16.27 1.04
CA PRO A 51 5.27 14.92 1.59
C PRO A 51 4.10 14.78 2.56
N THR A 52 3.12 13.96 2.19
CA THR A 52 1.82 13.90 2.84
C THR A 52 1.47 12.45 3.15
N LYS A 53 0.94 12.24 4.35
CA LYS A 53 0.43 10.97 4.83
C LYS A 53 -1.09 10.97 4.74
N TYR A 54 -1.66 9.93 4.15
CA TYR A 54 -3.10 9.70 4.05
C TYR A 54 -3.46 8.51 4.93
N GLN A 55 -4.12 8.79 6.05
CA GLN A 55 -4.53 7.77 7.00
C GLN A 55 -5.66 6.91 6.44
N ILE A 56 -5.65 5.62 6.77
CA ILE A 56 -6.77 4.73 6.44
C ILE A 56 -8.05 5.15 7.18
N ASN A 57 -9.19 4.70 6.65
CA ASN A 57 -10.47 4.85 7.35
C ASN A 57 -10.42 4.20 8.75
N ALA A 58 -11.28 4.68 9.65
CA ALA A 58 -11.31 4.26 11.06
C ALA A 58 -11.48 2.75 11.29
N LYS A 59 -12.04 2.01 10.32
CA LYS A 59 -12.22 0.57 10.43
C LYS A 59 -10.97 -0.22 10.02
N GLY A 60 -10.02 0.41 9.31
CA GLY A 60 -8.82 -0.25 8.78
C GLY A 60 -9.12 -1.38 7.80
N GLN A 61 -10.36 -1.51 7.33
CA GLN A 61 -10.79 -2.63 6.49
C GLN A 61 -10.21 -2.49 5.09
N ASN A 62 -9.87 -3.64 4.49
CA ASN A 62 -9.29 -3.71 3.15
C ASN A 62 -8.01 -2.88 3.01
N ALA A 63 -7.23 -2.81 4.09
CA ALA A 63 -5.99 -2.05 4.13
C ALA A 63 -4.96 -2.63 3.18
N ILE A 64 -4.79 -3.96 3.19
CA ILE A 64 -3.78 -4.67 2.41
C ILE A 64 -4.39 -5.84 1.66
N GLY A 65 -4.16 -5.89 0.35
CA GLY A 65 -4.48 -7.05 -0.49
C GLY A 65 -3.29 -7.98 -0.53
N CYS A 66 -3.51 -9.26 -0.25
CA CYS A 66 -2.48 -10.29 -0.18
C CYS A 66 -2.82 -11.44 -1.13
N LYS A 67 -1.89 -11.75 -2.03
CA LYS A 67 -1.93 -12.94 -2.89
C LYS A 67 -0.50 -13.37 -3.21
N ALA A 68 -0.25 -14.68 -3.31
CA ALA A 68 1.08 -15.25 -3.47
C ALA A 68 1.80 -14.78 -4.74
N ASN A 69 1.05 -14.46 -5.80
CA ASN A 69 1.58 -14.04 -7.11
C ASN A 69 1.28 -12.58 -7.46
N MET A 70 1.01 -11.72 -6.46
CA MET A 70 0.81 -10.28 -6.69
C MET A 70 1.71 -9.47 -5.77
N GLY A 71 2.09 -8.28 -6.23
CA GLY A 71 2.83 -7.32 -5.43
C GLY A 71 1.94 -6.65 -4.38
N PRO A 72 2.49 -5.64 -3.68
CA PRO A 72 1.76 -4.84 -2.70
C PRO A 72 0.49 -4.19 -3.27
N THR A 73 -0.64 -4.41 -2.59
CA THR A 73 -1.91 -3.73 -2.85
C THR A 73 -2.42 -3.09 -1.58
N PHE A 74 -2.79 -1.81 -1.64
CA PHE A 74 -3.27 -1.04 -0.50
C PHE A 74 -4.64 -0.42 -0.79
N GLY A 75 -5.44 -0.23 0.26
CA GLY A 75 -6.64 0.62 0.25
C GLY A 75 -7.68 0.22 -0.79
N LEU A 76 -8.03 -1.07 -0.89
CA LEU A 76 -9.01 -1.54 -1.89
C LEU A 76 -8.69 -1.06 -3.33
N TRP A 77 -7.44 -1.26 -3.78
CA TRP A 77 -6.93 -0.89 -5.10
C TRP A 77 -6.52 0.58 -5.29
N ASP A 78 -6.45 1.38 -4.24
CA ASP A 78 -5.84 2.72 -4.31
C ASP A 78 -4.41 2.68 -4.87
N ILE A 79 -3.64 1.66 -4.45
CA ILE A 79 -2.33 1.33 -5.01
C ILE A 79 -2.29 -0.18 -5.27
N CYS A 80 -1.90 -0.58 -6.48
CA CYS A 80 -1.66 -1.98 -6.80
C CYS A 80 -0.44 -2.12 -7.70
N VAL A 81 0.49 -3.00 -7.33
CA VAL A 81 1.65 -3.35 -8.15
C VAL A 81 1.48 -4.78 -8.64
N TYR A 82 1.31 -4.94 -9.95
CA TYR A 82 1.26 -6.25 -10.60
C TYR A 82 2.67 -6.70 -10.99
N SER A 83 2.92 -8.01 -10.94
CA SER A 83 4.09 -8.58 -11.62
C SER A 83 3.93 -8.39 -13.14
N ASN A 84 5.01 -8.00 -13.82
CA ASN A 84 5.09 -8.05 -15.28
C ASN A 84 4.99 -9.48 -15.80
#